data_AF-A0A5C8PMC8-F1
#
_entry.id   AF-A0A5C8PMC8-F1
#
_cell.length_a   1.000
_cell.length_b   1.000
_cell.length_c   1.000
_cell.angle_alpha   90.00
_cell.angle_beta   90.00
_cell.angle_gamma   90.00
#
_symmetry.space_group_name_H-M   'P 1'
#
loop_
_entity.id
_entity.type
_entity.pdbx_description
1 polymer ?
#
loop_
_entity_poly.entity_id
_entity_poly.type
_entity_poly.pdbx_seq_one_letter_code
_entity_poly.pdbx_strand_id
1 'polypeptide(L)'
;MARYRFRFVACDEGFLRTFAGSAWRGAFGGALKRVVCAMRLRPCEGCPLAGTCIYPHLFEGRQGADPVRLKSLDRIAVPYVFELDDVVPRSFGAGSEVTVTLTLIGDANRRLARSYP
;
A
#
# COMPACT_ATOMS: atom_id res chain seq x y z
N MET A 1 -7.05 -7.34 12.66
CA MET A 1 -5.72 -7.00 12.14
C MET A 1 -5.23 -8.17 11.31
N ALA A 2 -4.52 -7.91 10.21
CA ALA A 2 -3.90 -8.96 9.41
C ALA A 2 -2.48 -8.55 9.04
N ARG A 3 -1.58 -9.51 8.93
CA ARG A 3 -0.16 -9.29 8.62
C ARG A 3 0.23 -10.14 7.42
N TYR A 4 0.75 -9.48 6.39
CA TYR A 4 1.21 -10.10 5.15
C TYR A 4 2.71 -9.91 5.03
N ARG A 5 3.45 -11.02 4.94
CA ARG A 5 4.92 -11.00 4.83
C ARG A 5 5.30 -11.42 3.41
N PHE A 6 5.89 -10.49 2.67
CA PHE A 6 6.34 -10.70 1.29
C PHE A 6 7.85 -10.86 1.28
N ARG A 7 8.32 -11.95 0.68
CA ARG A 7 9.75 -12.19 0.46
C ARG A 7 10.05 -11.97 -1.02
N PHE A 8 11.02 -11.10 -1.29
CA PHE A 8 11.49 -10.79 -2.63
C PHE A 8 12.93 -11.26 -2.77
N VAL A 9 13.27 -11.77 -3.94
CA VAL A 9 14.64 -12.10 -4.33
C VAL A 9 15.05 -11.10 -5.40
N ALA A 10 16.17 -10.42 -5.21
CA ALA A 10 16.69 -9.48 -6.18
C ALA A 10 17.14 -10.22 -7.45
N CYS A 11 16.62 -9.84 -8.62
CA CYS A 11 17.09 -10.40 -9.89
C CYS A 11 18.46 -9.86 -10.29
N ASP A 12 18.71 -8.58 -9.98
CA ASP A 12 19.91 -7.85 -10.33
C ASP A 12 20.47 -7.12 -9.09
N GLU A 13 21.69 -6.61 -9.21
CA GLU A 13 22.26 -5.73 -8.20
C GLU A 13 21.53 -4.38 -8.12
N GLY A 14 21.52 -3.78 -6.93
CA GLY A 14 20.83 -2.51 -6.73
C GLY A 14 21.13 -1.86 -5.39
N PHE A 15 20.49 -0.70 -5.17
CA PHE A 15 20.65 0.07 -3.94
C PHE A 15 19.30 0.63 -3.46
N LEU A 16 18.97 0.40 -2.19
CA LEU A 16 17.85 1.04 -1.50
C LEU A 16 18.30 2.38 -0.89
N ARG A 17 17.53 3.43 -1.20
CA ARG A 17 17.71 4.75 -0.58
C ARG A 17 17.43 4.69 0.92
N THR A 18 17.95 5.68 1.66
CA THR A 18 17.79 5.83 3.13
C THR A 18 16.34 5.72 3.61
N PHE A 19 15.36 6.05 2.76
CA PHE A 19 13.92 5.91 3.03
C PHE A 19 13.31 4.73 2.26
N ALA A 20 13.86 3.54 2.42
CA ALA A 20 13.37 2.33 1.74
C ALA A 20 11.86 2.10 1.94
N GLY A 21 11.31 2.46 3.11
CA GLY A 21 9.88 2.33 3.40
C GLY A 21 8.98 3.13 2.46
N SER A 22 9.38 4.34 2.04
CA SER A 22 8.59 5.13 1.10
C SER A 22 8.66 4.56 -0.32
N ALA A 23 9.81 3.99 -0.71
CA ALA A 23 9.96 3.28 -1.98
C ALA A 23 9.04 2.05 -2.04
N TRP A 24 9.03 1.22 -0.99
CA TRP A 24 8.15 0.04 -0.91
C TRP A 24 6.67 0.42 -0.86
N ARG A 25 6.30 1.47 -0.11
CA ARG A 25 4.94 2.01 -0.14
C ARG A 25 4.55 2.43 -1.55
N GLY A 26 5.43 3.13 -2.27
CA GLY A 26 5.19 3.57 -3.65
C GLY A 26 5.05 2.39 -4.62
N ALA A 27 5.95 1.41 -4.54
CA ALA A 27 5.93 0.22 -5.38
C ALA A 27 4.65 -0.61 -5.16
N PHE A 28 4.31 -0.89 -3.90
CA PHE A 28 3.10 -1.63 -3.58
C PHE A 28 1.84 -0.84 -3.96
N GLY A 29 1.78 0.46 -3.66
CA GLY A 29 0.66 1.31 -4.05
C GLY A 29 0.44 1.31 -5.57
N GLY A 30 1.50 1.52 -6.35
CA GLY A 30 1.43 1.48 -7.81
C GLY A 30 1.03 0.10 -8.35
N ALA A 31 1.55 -0.98 -7.77
CA ALA A 31 1.15 -2.35 -8.11
C ALA A 31 -0.33 -2.61 -7.80
N LEU A 32 -0.79 -2.26 -6.60
CA LEU A 32 -2.19 -2.41 -6.21
C LEU A 32 -3.11 -1.62 -7.15
N LYS A 33 -2.78 -0.35 -7.45
CA LYS A 33 -3.55 0.46 -8.39
C LYS A 33 -3.66 -0.22 -9.75
N ARG A 34 -2.58 -0.80 -10.27
CA ARG A 34 -2.60 -1.56 -11.54
C ARG A 34 -3.54 -2.75 -11.51
N VAL A 35 -3.60 -3.46 -10.38
CA VAL A 35 -4.46 -4.64 -10.21
C VAL A 35 -5.93 -4.25 -10.08
N VAL A 36 -6.26 -3.23 -9.28
CA VAL A 36 -7.66 -2.95 -8.89
C VAL A 36 -8.33 -1.83 -9.70
N CYS A 37 -7.58 -1.03 -10.46
CA CYS A 37 -8.13 0.16 -11.09
C CYS A 37 -8.86 -0.15 -12.40
N ALA A 38 -10.20 -0.21 -12.32
CA ALA A 38 -11.07 -0.30 -13.50
C ALA A 38 -10.93 0.92 -14.45
N MET A 39 -10.43 2.05 -13.96
CA MET A 39 -10.27 3.29 -14.74
C MET A 39 -8.92 3.42 -15.45
N ARG A 40 -8.12 2.33 -15.51
CA ARG A 40 -6.80 2.29 -16.17
C ARG A 40 -5.84 3.36 -15.67
N LEU A 41 -5.62 3.38 -14.34
CA LEU A 41 -4.66 4.24 -13.65
C LEU A 41 -4.92 5.75 -13.68
N ARG A 42 -6.06 6.21 -14.21
CA ARG A 42 -6.47 7.63 -14.12
C ARG A 42 -6.44 8.16 -12.68
N PRO A 43 -6.32 9.49 -12.47
CA PRO A 43 -6.44 10.09 -11.15
C PRO A 43 -7.71 9.63 -10.43
N CYS A 44 -7.63 9.42 -9.11
CA CYS A 44 -8.78 9.00 -8.32
C CYS A 44 -9.75 10.17 -8.03
N GLU A 45 -9.35 11.40 -8.33
CA GLU A 45 -10.20 12.59 -8.24
C GLU A 45 -11.36 12.49 -9.26
N GLY A 46 -12.59 12.72 -8.80
CA GLY A 46 -13.80 12.55 -9.62
C GLY A 46 -14.11 11.11 -10.02
N CYS A 47 -13.38 10.10 -9.51
CA CYS A 47 -13.63 8.71 -9.86
C CYS A 47 -14.98 8.22 -9.28
N PRO A 48 -15.90 7.67 -10.10
CA PRO A 48 -17.21 7.22 -9.61
C PRO A 48 -17.12 6.05 -8.61
N LEU A 49 -15.98 5.33 -8.61
CA LEU A 49 -15.73 4.22 -7.70
C LEU A 49 -14.98 4.64 -6.43
N ALA A 50 -14.67 5.93 -6.23
CA ALA A 50 -13.80 6.37 -5.12
C ALA A 50 -14.31 5.96 -3.73
N GLY A 51 -15.63 5.89 -3.53
CA GLY A 51 -16.24 5.49 -2.25
C GLY A 51 -16.15 4.00 -1.92
N THR A 52 -16.02 3.13 -2.93
CA THR A 52 -15.98 1.66 -2.78
C THR A 52 -14.65 1.04 -3.16
N CYS A 53 -13.81 1.76 -3.91
CA CYS A 53 -12.51 1.29 -4.35
C CYS A 53 -11.52 1.22 -3.18
N ILE A 54 -10.83 0.10 -3.05
CA ILE A 54 -9.84 -0.12 -1.99
C ILE A 54 -8.65 0.83 -2.07
N TYR A 55 -8.21 1.18 -3.29
CA TYR A 55 -6.98 1.97 -3.48
C TYR A 55 -7.01 3.35 -2.82
N PRO A 56 -7.98 4.25 -3.10
CA PRO A 56 -8.01 5.58 -2.48
C PRO A 56 -8.25 5.52 -0.95
N HIS A 57 -9.05 4.54 -0.49
CA HIS A 57 -9.26 4.31 0.94
C HIS A 57 -7.98 3.89 1.67
N LEU A 58 -7.21 2.97 1.07
CA LEU A 58 -6.02 2.41 1.68
C LEU A 58 -4.83 3.37 1.55
N PHE A 59 -4.53 3.88 0.34
CA PHE A 59 -3.27 4.57 0.02
C PHE A 59 -3.35 6.11 -0.06
N GLU A 60 -4.52 6.70 -0.32
CA GLU A 60 -4.67 8.16 -0.39
C GLU A 60 -5.24 8.76 0.90
N GLY A 61 -5.68 7.92 1.84
CA GLY A 61 -6.27 8.35 3.12
C GLY A 61 -7.58 9.11 2.93
N ARG A 62 -8.24 8.95 1.77
CA ARG A 62 -9.53 9.59 1.49
C ARG A 62 -10.58 8.94 2.37
N GLN A 63 -11.38 9.78 3.03
CA GLN A 63 -12.47 9.31 3.86
C GLN A 63 -13.42 8.47 3.00
N GLY A 64 -13.77 7.28 3.49
CA GLY A 64 -14.93 6.56 2.96
C GLY A 64 -16.20 7.37 3.23
N ALA A 65 -17.32 6.97 2.63
CA ALA A 65 -18.63 7.60 2.84
C ALA A 65 -19.23 7.36 4.25
N ASP A 66 -18.41 7.42 5.31
CA ASP A 66 -18.86 7.26 6.69
C ASP A 66 -19.10 8.64 7.32
N PRO A 67 -20.35 9.03 7.60
CA PRO A 67 -20.74 10.40 7.96
C PRO A 67 -20.33 10.84 9.39
N VAL A 68 -19.73 9.96 10.21
CA VAL A 68 -19.56 10.19 11.66
C VAL A 68 -18.14 10.67 12.07
N ARG A 69 -17.16 10.78 11.16
CA ARG A 69 -15.75 11.06 11.55
C ARG A 69 -15.26 12.46 11.19
N LEU A 70 -14.37 12.97 12.05
CA LEU A 70 -13.83 14.35 12.14
C LEU A 70 -13.85 15.12 10.81
N LYS A 71 -14.76 16.10 10.71
CA LYS A 71 -14.85 17.06 9.59
C LYS A 71 -13.62 17.96 9.43
N SER A 72 -12.66 17.93 10.37
CA SER A 72 -11.51 18.85 10.39
C SER A 72 -10.18 18.24 9.91
N LEU A 73 -10.17 16.99 9.41
CA LEU A 73 -8.97 16.33 8.90
C LEU A 73 -9.21 15.86 7.47
N ASP A 74 -8.62 16.58 6.51
CA ASP A 74 -8.65 16.25 5.07
C ASP A 74 -8.02 14.88 4.75
N ARG A 75 -7.17 14.36 5.65
CA ARG A 75 -6.52 13.06 5.54
C ARG A 75 -6.55 12.33 6.87
N ILE A 76 -7.16 11.15 6.89
CA ILE A 76 -7.09 10.24 8.03
C ILE A 76 -5.79 9.42 7.91
N ALA A 77 -5.21 9.02 9.03
CA ALA A 77 -4.09 8.08 9.04
C ALA A 77 -4.45 6.83 8.22
N VAL A 78 -3.57 6.44 7.30
CA VAL A 78 -3.79 5.23 6.50
C VAL A 78 -3.82 4.00 7.41
N PRO A 79 -4.74 3.04 7.21
CA PRO A 79 -4.93 1.92 8.12
C PRO A 79 -3.94 0.78 7.85
N TYR A 80 -2.67 1.10 7.62
CA TYR A 80 -1.62 0.12 7.43
C TYR A 80 -0.24 0.60 7.91
N VAL A 81 0.65 -0.37 8.15
CA VAL A 81 2.07 -0.16 8.43
C VAL A 81 2.90 -1.00 7.44
N PHE A 82 3.91 -0.39 6.84
CA PHE A 82 4.98 -1.12 6.15
C PHE A 82 6.18 -1.23 7.08
N GLU A 83 6.61 -2.45 7.34
CA GLU A 83 7.82 -2.76 8.08
C GLU A 83 8.82 -3.40 7.12
N LEU A 84 10.06 -2.92 7.19
CA LEU A 84 11.20 -3.56 6.54
C LEU A 84 11.98 -4.26 7.63
N ASP A 85 12.44 -5.47 7.36
CA ASP A 85 13.37 -6.11 8.29
C ASP A 85 14.65 -5.24 8.36
N ASP A 86 15.19 -4.97 9.55
CA ASP A 86 16.32 -4.05 9.78
C ASP A 86 17.63 -4.45 9.06
N VAL A 87 17.63 -5.64 8.46
CA VAL A 87 18.80 -6.25 7.83
C VAL A 87 18.95 -5.85 6.37
N VAL A 88 18.04 -5.07 5.76
CA VAL A 88 18.18 -4.76 4.32
C VAL A 88 19.42 -3.89 4.08
N PRO A 89 20.49 -4.43 3.48
CA PRO A 89 21.68 -3.65 3.22
C PRO A 89 21.34 -2.59 2.17
N ARG A 90 21.91 -1.38 2.32
CA ARG A 90 21.63 -0.30 1.37
C ARG A 90 22.00 -0.70 -0.05
N SER A 91 23.02 -1.52 -0.24
CA SER A 91 23.38 -2.18 -1.49
C SER A 91 23.12 -3.68 -1.40
N PHE A 92 22.57 -4.28 -2.46
CA PHE A 92 22.30 -5.71 -2.54
C PHE A 92 22.69 -6.24 -3.93
N GLY A 93 23.16 -7.49 -3.99
CA GLY A 93 23.46 -8.18 -5.25
C GLY A 93 22.28 -9.03 -5.73
N ALA A 94 22.38 -9.55 -6.95
CA ALA A 94 21.46 -10.59 -7.43
C ALA A 94 21.40 -11.78 -6.44
N GLY A 95 20.19 -12.32 -6.23
CA GLY A 95 19.94 -13.38 -5.25
C GLY A 95 19.73 -12.90 -3.81
N SER A 96 19.95 -11.61 -3.50
CA SER A 96 19.71 -11.09 -2.16
C SER A 96 18.23 -11.11 -1.80
N GLU A 97 17.90 -11.49 -0.58
CA GLU A 97 16.52 -11.49 -0.09
C GLU A 97 16.16 -10.19 0.62
N VAL A 98 14.97 -9.67 0.33
CA VAL A 98 14.35 -8.58 1.07
C VAL A 98 12.98 -9.01 1.53
N THR A 99 12.71 -8.85 2.83
CA THR A 99 11.39 -9.10 3.37
C THR A 99 10.70 -7.80 3.75
N VAL A 100 9.46 -7.67 3.29
CA VAL A 100 8.59 -6.53 3.58
C VAL A 100 7.32 -7.05 4.23
N THR A 101 6.96 -6.45 5.36
CA THR A 101 5.72 -6.80 6.05
C THR A 101 4.70 -5.68 5.93
N LEU A 102 3.53 -6.01 5.42
CA LEU A 102 2.35 -5.14 5.40
C LEU A 102 1.40 -5.57 6.51
N THR A 103 1.19 -4.69 7.47
CA THR A 103 0.19 -4.87 8.52
C THR A 103 -1.04 -4.03 8.19
N LEU A 104 -2.21 -4.66 8.06
CA LEU A 104 -3.51 -4.01 7.85
C LEU A 104 -4.29 -3.91 9.16
N ILE A 105 -4.82 -2.71 9.43
CA ILE A 105 -5.52 -2.37 10.66
C ILE A 105 -7.01 -2.14 10.37
N GLY A 106 -7.88 -2.58 11.28
CA GLY A 106 -9.32 -2.42 11.16
C GLY A 106 -9.90 -3.10 9.92
N ASP A 107 -10.80 -2.38 9.23
CA ASP A 107 -11.56 -2.90 8.08
C ASP A 107 -10.73 -3.04 6.79
N ALA A 108 -9.50 -2.49 6.76
CA ALA A 108 -8.64 -2.52 5.59
C ALA A 108 -8.43 -3.94 5.05
N ASN A 109 -8.28 -4.92 5.95
CA ASN A 109 -8.10 -6.32 5.58
C ASN A 109 -9.33 -6.91 4.86
N ARG A 110 -10.53 -6.68 5.40
CA ARG A 110 -11.78 -7.21 4.84
C ARG A 110 -12.04 -6.62 3.45
N ARG A 111 -11.73 -5.34 3.25
CA ARG A 111 -11.88 -4.70 1.94
C ARG A 111 -10.84 -5.17 0.93
N LEU A 112 -9.58 -5.37 1.33
CA LEU A 112 -8.56 -5.92 0.45
C LEU A 112 -8.94 -7.33 -0.03
N ALA A 113 -9.34 -8.22 0.89
CA ALA A 113 -9.72 -9.60 0.56
C ALA A 113 -10.98 -9.70 -0.33
N ARG A 114 -11.87 -8.71 -0.31
CA ARG A 114 -13.09 -8.66 -1.15
C ARG A 114 -12.91 -7.95 -2.49
N SER A 115 -11.74 -7.35 -2.75
CA SER A 115 -11.50 -6.56 -3.96
C SER A 115 -11.25 -7.40 -5.23
N TYR A 116 -11.28 -8.73 -5.10
CA TYR A 116 -11.08 -9.69 -6.18
C TYR A 116 -12.17 -10.78 -6.10
N PRO A 117 -13.08 -10.91 -7.09
CA PRO A 117 -13.91 -12.10 -7.24
C PRO A 117 -13.11 -13.30 -7.73
#